data_AF-A0A925KXC4-F1
#
_entry.id   AF-A0A925KXC4-F1
#
_cell.length_a   1.000
_cell.length_b   1.000
_cell.length_c   1.000
_cell.angle_alpha   90.00
_cell.angle_beta   90.00
_cell.angle_gamma   90.00
#
_symmetry.space_group_name_H-M   'P 1'
#
loop_
_entity.id
_entity.type
_entity.pdbx_description
1 polymer ?
#
loop_
_entity_poly.entity_id
_entity_poly.type
_entity_poly.pdbx_seq_one_letter_code
_entity_poly.pdbx_strand_id
1 'polypeptide(L)'
;MSQPLPTDDPGLTQFLAEEVRQGYYADDLAERTQATLRGETPLGASGNAYYVAFTPTEITIEHHYLTDWPVVRMAPARFLAALREWRGQLDSPQSGQ
;
A
#
# COMPACT_ATOMS: atom_id res chain seq x y z
N MET A 1 -20.43 13.17 2.88
CA MET A 1 -19.84 12.49 1.70
C MET A 1 -19.02 11.32 2.23
N SER A 2 -19.52 10.10 2.09
CA SER A 2 -18.83 8.90 2.58
C SER A 2 -17.67 8.60 1.63
N GLN A 3 -16.44 8.78 2.09
CA GLN A 3 -15.27 8.30 1.35
C GLN A 3 -15.35 6.77 1.29
N PRO A 4 -15.24 6.14 0.10
CA PRO A 4 -15.15 4.69 0.01
C PRO A 4 -13.96 4.20 0.83
N LEU A 5 -14.11 3.04 1.46
CA LEU A 5 -13.07 2.43 2.27
C LEU A 5 -11.78 2.28 1.44
N PRO A 6 -10.59 2.34 2.08
CA PRO A 6 -9.32 2.34 1.36
C PRO A 6 -9.16 1.13 0.43
N THR A 7 -9.72 -0.02 0.83
CA THR A 7 -9.69 -1.35 0.20
C THR A 7 -10.70 -1.58 -0.95
N ASP A 8 -11.49 -0.59 -1.36
CA ASP A 8 -12.45 -0.74 -2.47
C ASP A 8 -11.77 -0.80 -3.86
N ASP A 9 -10.46 -0.56 -3.94
CA ASP A 9 -9.68 -0.68 -5.17
C ASP A 9 -9.15 -2.13 -5.32
N PRO A 10 -9.55 -2.87 -6.38
CA PRO A 10 -9.16 -4.26 -6.55
C PRO A 10 -7.65 -4.45 -6.73
N GLY A 11 -6.96 -3.49 -7.34
CA GLY A 11 -5.51 -3.54 -7.52
C GLY A 11 -4.78 -3.33 -6.18
N LEU A 12 -5.25 -2.38 -5.36
CA LEU A 12 -4.71 -2.19 -4.01
C LEU A 12 -4.90 -3.44 -3.15
N THR A 13 -6.10 -4.01 -3.17
CA THR A 13 -6.41 -5.22 -2.40
C THR A 13 -5.54 -6.40 -2.84
N GLN A 14 -5.33 -6.58 -4.14
CA GLN A 14 -4.44 -7.61 -4.66
C GLN A 14 -2.99 -7.39 -4.20
N PHE A 15 -2.47 -6.16 -4.32
CA PHE A 15 -1.13 -5.80 -3.85
C PHE A 15 -0.94 -6.11 -2.35
N LEU A 16 -1.88 -5.69 -1.50
CA LEU A 16 -1.81 -5.90 -0.07
C LEU A 16 -1.77 -7.40 0.29
N ALA A 17 -2.63 -8.21 -0.34
CA ALA A 17 -2.72 -9.64 -0.10
C ALA A 17 -1.50 -10.42 -0.61
N GLU A 18 -0.93 -10.03 -1.75
CA GLU A 18 0.15 -10.75 -2.39
C GLU A 18 1.53 -10.36 -1.86
N GLU A 19 1.76 -9.07 -1.62
CA GLU A 19 3.08 -8.52 -1.31
C GLU A 19 3.22 -8.15 0.18
N VAL A 20 2.18 -7.57 0.79
CA VAL A 20 2.23 -7.02 2.15
C VAL A 20 1.84 -8.07 3.19
N ARG A 21 2.49 -9.24 3.14
CA ARG A 21 2.17 -10.37 4.04
C ARG A 21 2.82 -10.28 5.41
N GLN A 22 3.91 -9.52 5.52
CA GLN A 22 4.68 -9.39 6.74
C GLN A 22 4.50 -8.00 7.33
N GLY A 23 4.23 -7.93 8.64
CA GLY A 23 3.96 -6.67 9.33
C GLY A 23 5.06 -5.63 9.12
N TYR A 24 6.34 -6.05 9.13
CA TYR A 24 7.46 -5.12 8.92
C TYR A 24 7.42 -4.42 7.54
N TYR A 25 6.88 -5.07 6.51
CA TYR A 25 6.81 -4.46 5.17
C TYR A 25 5.67 -3.45 5.09
N ALA A 26 4.53 -3.74 5.75
CA ALA A 26 3.48 -2.75 5.93
C ALA A 26 3.99 -1.52 6.69
N ASP A 27 4.81 -1.73 7.73
CA ASP A 27 5.40 -0.68 8.54
C ASP A 27 6.42 0.16 7.75
N ASP A 28 7.30 -0.46 6.94
CA ASP A 28 8.24 0.25 6.04
C ASP A 28 7.49 1.12 5.00
N LEU A 29 6.47 0.56 4.35
CA LEU A 29 5.65 1.31 3.40
C LEU A 29 4.93 2.49 4.09
N ALA A 30 4.46 2.29 5.32
CA ALA A 30 3.80 3.34 6.09
C ALA A 30 4.80 4.46 6.46
N GLU A 31 6.02 4.12 6.88
CA GLU A 31 7.07 5.08 7.20
C GLU A 31 7.44 5.94 5.98
N ARG A 32 7.64 5.33 4.81
CA ARG A 32 7.93 6.05 3.55
C ARG A 32 6.76 6.94 3.14
N THR A 33 5.53 6.47 3.29
CA THR A 33 4.35 7.28 3.01
C THR A 33 4.26 8.48 3.96
N GLN A 34 4.61 8.31 5.24
CA GLN A 34 4.67 9.41 6.19
C GLN A 34 5.78 10.41 5.87
N ALA A 35 6.96 9.95 5.44
CA ALA A 35 8.04 10.82 4.98
C ALA A 35 7.58 11.69 3.79
N THR A 36 6.87 11.07 2.84
CA THR A 36 6.26 11.75 1.70
C THR A 36 5.29 12.85 2.13
N LEU A 37 4.44 12.57 3.12
CA LEU A 37 3.51 13.55 3.70
C LEU A 37 4.21 14.72 4.42
N ARG A 38 5.45 14.52 4.91
CA ARG A 38 6.29 15.59 5.48
C ARG A 38 7.05 16.38 4.42
N GLY A 39 6.87 16.06 3.13
CA GLY A 39 7.57 16.70 2.02
C GLY A 39 8.93 16.08 1.69
N GLU A 40 9.27 14.93 2.26
CA GLU A 40 10.47 14.18 1.89
C GLU A 40 10.22 13.38 0.59
N THR A 41 11.29 12.97 -0.09
CA THR A 41 11.20 12.15 -1.32
C THR A 41 11.89 10.80 -1.08
N PRO A 42 11.22 9.85 -0.42
CA PRO A 42 11.80 8.54 -0.16
C PRO A 42 11.98 7.76 -1.47
N LEU A 43 12.95 6.84 -1.48
CA LEU A 43 13.11 5.91 -2.59
C LEU A 43 11.89 5.00 -2.69
N GLY A 44 11.55 4.61 -3.93
CA GLY A 44 10.53 3.60 -4.18
C GLY A 44 10.85 2.28 -3.46
N ALA A 45 9.80 1.54 -3.13
CA ALA A 45 9.90 0.23 -2.48
C ALA A 45 9.62 -0.84 -3.54
N SER A 46 10.59 -1.70 -3.79
CA SER A 46 10.40 -2.87 -4.66
C SER A 46 10.18 -4.09 -3.80
N GLY A 47 9.03 -4.72 -3.98
CA GLY A 47 8.74 -6.06 -3.50
C GLY A 47 9.15 -7.12 -4.52
N ASN A 48 8.57 -8.31 -4.34
CA ASN A 48 8.71 -9.46 -5.20
C ASN A 48 8.01 -9.25 -6.55
N ALA A 49 6.73 -8.91 -6.55
CA ALA A 49 5.94 -8.74 -7.78
C ALA A 49 5.58 -7.28 -8.07
N TYR A 50 5.67 -6.42 -7.06
CA TYR A 50 5.19 -5.04 -7.14
C TYR A 50 6.29 -4.00 -6.87
N TYR A 51 6.11 -2.83 -7.44
CA TYR A 51 6.87 -1.62 -7.16
C TYR A 51 5.95 -0.52 -6.63
N VAL A 52 6.38 0.17 -5.58
CA VAL A 52 5.66 1.33 -5.01
C VAL A 52 6.53 2.57 -5.16
N ALA A 53 6.03 3.55 -5.91
CA ALA A 53 6.62 4.86 -6.05
C ALA A 53 5.94 5.87 -5.12
N PHE A 54 6.74 6.74 -4.51
CA PHE A 54 6.27 7.74 -3.54
C PHE A 54 6.50 9.14 -4.08
N THR A 55 5.44 9.94 -4.20
CA THR A 55 5.52 11.36 -4.52
C THR A 55 4.63 12.17 -3.56
N PRO A 56 4.93 13.45 -3.32
CA PRO A 56 4.15 14.28 -2.39
C PRO A 56 2.64 14.33 -2.68
N THR A 57 2.25 14.12 -3.94
CA THR A 57 0.85 14.19 -4.39
C THR A 57 0.22 12.83 -4.61
N GLU A 58 1.01 11.79 -4.92
CA GLU A 58 0.52 10.50 -5.39
C GLU A 58 1.45 9.34 -4.99
N ILE A 59 0.85 8.23 -4.59
CA ILE A 59 1.47 6.91 -4.51
C ILE A 59 1.04 6.11 -5.73
N THR A 60 2.02 5.52 -6.41
CA THR A 60 1.80 4.65 -7.57
C THR A 60 2.26 3.25 -7.23
N ILE A 61 1.42 2.25 -7.53
CA ILE A 61 1.77 0.83 -7.41
C ILE A 61 1.71 0.24 -8.80
N GLU A 62 2.76 -0.49 -9.17
CA GLU A 62 2.92 -1.16 -10.46
C GLU A 62 3.30 -2.62 -10.26
N HIS A 63 2.92 -3.48 -11.21
CA HIS A 63 3.33 -4.88 -11.21
C HIS A 63 4.51 -5.06 -12.16
N HIS A 64 5.61 -5.67 -11.69
CA HIS A 64 6.84 -5.85 -12.47
C HIS A 64 6.65 -6.72 -13.71
N TYR A 65 5.87 -7.78 -13.57
CA TYR A 65 5.77 -8.84 -14.59
C TYR A 65 4.51 -8.79 -15.46
N LEU A 66 3.51 -7.97 -15.10
CA LEU A 66 2.21 -7.98 -15.76
C LEU A 66 1.92 -6.58 -16.31
N THR A 67 2.07 -6.43 -17.63
CA THR A 67 1.87 -5.16 -18.33
C THR A 67 0.41 -4.73 -18.40
N ASP A 68 -0.53 -5.68 -18.38
CA ASP A 68 -1.97 -5.41 -18.41
C ASP A 68 -2.57 -5.22 -17.00
N TRP A 69 -1.73 -5.34 -15.96
CA TRP A 69 -2.18 -5.10 -14.60
C TRP A 69 -2.42 -3.60 -14.39
N PRO A 70 -3.58 -3.20 -13.83
CA PRO A 70 -3.95 -1.80 -13.73
C PRO A 70 -3.06 -1.06 -12.73
N VAL A 71 -2.32 -0.06 -13.20
CA VAL A 71 -1.51 0.80 -12.32
C VAL A 71 -2.41 1.51 -11.31
N VAL A 72 -2.20 1.23 -10.02
CA VAL A 72 -2.97 1.82 -8.93
C VAL A 72 -2.34 3.15 -8.55
N ARG A 73 -3.18 4.19 -8.44
CA ARG A 73 -2.78 5.55 -8.09
C ARG A 73 -3.68 6.11 -7.01
N MET A 74 -3.09 6.69 -5.96
CA MET A 74 -3.87 7.31 -4.89
C MET A 74 -3.10 8.36 -4.10
N ALA A 75 -3.83 9.20 -3.36
CA ALA A 75 -3.21 10.15 -2.44
C ALA A 75 -2.42 9.42 -1.32
N PRO A 76 -1.26 9.94 -0.87
CA PRO A 76 -0.47 9.34 0.21
C PRO A 76 -1.25 9.12 1.50
N ALA A 77 -2.15 10.03 1.86
CA ALA A 77 -3.01 9.88 3.05
C ALA A 77 -3.93 8.65 2.96
N ARG A 78 -4.45 8.34 1.76
CA ARG A 78 -5.30 7.16 1.52
C ARG A 78 -4.47 5.88 1.62
N PHE A 79 -3.28 5.87 1.02
CA PHE A 79 -2.39 4.70 1.07
C PHE A 79 -1.95 4.39 2.52
N LEU A 80 -1.59 5.43 3.29
CA LEU A 80 -1.25 5.27 4.71
C LEU A 80 -2.41 4.70 5.54
N ALA A 81 -3.65 5.14 5.27
CA ALA A 81 -4.83 4.60 5.93
C ALA A 81 -5.03 3.11 5.60
N ALA A 82 -4.89 2.74 4.33
CA ALA A 82 -4.99 1.34 3.88
C ALA A 82 -3.95 0.44 4.56
N LEU A 83 -2.69 0.88 4.62
CA LEU A 83 -1.60 0.13 5.25
C LEU A 83 -1.86 -0.09 6.75
N ARG A 84 -2.37 0.92 7.46
CA ARG A 84 -2.70 0.81 8.89
C ARG A 84 -3.84 -0.16 9.15
N GLU A 85 -4.89 -0.10 8.33
CA GLU A 85 -6.01 -1.03 8.40
C GLU A 85 -5.54 -2.47 8.12
N TRP A 86 -4.74 -2.66 7.07
CA TRP A 86 -4.15 -3.94 6.73
C TRP A 86 -3.22 -4.49 7.82
N ARG A 87 -2.36 -3.64 8.39
CA ARG A 87 -1.46 -4.01 9.49
C ARG A 87 -2.20 -4.56 10.71
N GLY A 88 -3.36 -3.97 11.04
CA GLY A 88 -4.24 -4.47 12.11
C GLY A 88 -4.88 -5.82 11.81
N GLN A 89 -5.14 -6.12 10.53
CA GLN A 89 -5.63 -7.44 10.11
C GLN A 89 -4.54 -8.51 10.20
N LEU A 90 -3.28 -8.18 9.93
CA LEU A 90 -2.14 -9.11 10.07
C LEU A 90 -1.86 -9.50 11.54
N ASP A 91 -2.05 -8.57 12.50
CA ASP A 91 -1.86 -8.84 13.94
C ASP A 91 -3.05 -9.55 14.59
N SER A 92 -4.20 -9.60 13.91
CA SER A 92 -5.35 -10.34 14.42
C SER A 92 -5.05 -11.83 14.25
N PRO A 93 -4.82 -12.61 15.33
CA PRO A 93 -4.77 -14.05 15.18
C PRO A 93 -6.11 -14.46 14.58
N GLN A 94 -6.09 -15.15 13.44
CA GLN A 94 -7.27 -15.81 12.90
C GLN A 94 -7.86 -16.66 14.04
N SER A 95 -8.91 -16.13 14.67
CA SER A 95 -9.75 -16.87 15.57
C SER A 95 -10.61 -17.76 14.69
N GLY A 96 -10.06 -18.91 14.31
CA GLY A 96 -10.75 -20.06 13.73
C GLY A 96 -11.32 -19.88 12.32
N GLN A 97 -10.88 -20.71 11.40
CA GLN A 97 -11.70 -21.81 10.89
C GLN A 97 -10.81 -22.96 10.44
#